data_AF-A0A2E9T634-F1
#
_entry.id   AF-A0A2E9T634-F1
#
_cell.length_a   1.000
_cell.length_b   1.000
_cell.length_c   1.000
_cell.angle_alpha   90.00
_cell.angle_beta   90.00
_cell.angle_gamma   90.00
#
_symmetry.space_group_name_H-M   'P 1'
#
loop_
_entity.id
_entity.type
_entity.pdbx_description
1 polymer ?
#
loop_
_entity_poly.entity_id
_entity_poly.type
_entity_poly.pdbx_seq_one_letter_code
_entity_poly.pdbx_strand_id
1 'polypeptide(L)'
;MYLLHNFLIDTYFEIPFMDKTSFEKKINQPIISVVRDQNIEIPENFLEKESHIESDLKIVRIYYSKVAYIEVFNGGSNIVIKELFSKSNKFLFLSKFINHVIPFALYQKKKLLLHASG
;
A
#
# COMPACT_ATOMS: atom_id res chain seq x y z
N MET A 1 -10.09 7.63 -18.14
CA MET A 1 -10.60 7.64 -16.76
C MET A 1 -11.05 6.23 -16.44
N TYR A 2 -10.31 5.49 -15.62
CA TYR A 2 -10.68 4.13 -15.23
C TYR A 2 -11.05 4.15 -13.74
N LEU A 3 -12.33 4.02 -13.44
CA LEU A 3 -12.86 3.81 -12.10
C LEU A 3 -12.80 2.29 -11.83
N LEU A 4 -11.80 1.85 -11.06
CA LEU A 4 -11.83 0.50 -10.49
C LEU A 4 -12.91 0.47 -9.40
N HIS A 5 -14.07 -0.10 -9.72
CA HIS A 5 -15.10 -0.42 -8.74
C HIS A 5 -14.89 -1.83 -8.19
N ASN A 6 -14.97 -1.95 -6.87
CA ASN A 6 -15.36 -3.13 -6.11
C ASN A 6 -14.67 -4.46 -6.48
N PHE A 7 -13.46 -4.67 -5.96
CA PHE A 7 -13.00 -6.03 -5.69
C PHE A 7 -13.51 -6.46 -4.31
N LEU A 8 -14.70 -7.05 -4.28
CA LEU A 8 -15.09 -7.98 -3.22
C LEU A 8 -14.46 -9.33 -3.58
N ILE A 9 -13.42 -9.71 -2.86
CA ILE A 9 -12.86 -11.05 -2.98
C ILE A 9 -13.75 -11.95 -2.12
N ASP A 10 -14.67 -12.68 -2.75
CA ASP A 10 -15.37 -13.78 -2.10
C ASP A 10 -14.34 -14.86 -1.78
N THR A 11 -13.89 -14.91 -0.53
CA THR A 11 -13.03 -15.99 -0.03
C THR A 11 -13.91 -17.12 0.48
N TYR A 12 -13.62 -18.35 0.07
CA TYR A 12 -14.32 -19.57 0.49
C TYR A 12 -14.21 -19.90 2.00
N PHE A 13 -13.45 -19.11 2.76
CA PHE A 13 -13.30 -19.27 4.21
C PHE A 13 -13.73 -17.98 4.91
N GLU A 14 -14.64 -18.13 5.87
CA GLU A 14 -15.05 -17.05 6.77
C GLU A 14 -13.90 -16.75 7.73
N ILE A 15 -13.46 -15.49 7.80
CA ILE A 15 -12.41 -15.05 8.72
C ILE A 15 -13.09 -14.65 10.04
N PRO A 16 -13.02 -15.47 11.10
CA PRO A 16 -13.93 -15.40 12.25
C PRO A 16 -13.71 -14.19 13.18
N PHE A 17 -12.74 -13.32 12.91
CA PHE A 17 -12.50 -12.11 13.70
C PHE A 17 -13.09 -10.82 13.09
N MET A 18 -13.79 -10.90 11.95
CA MET A 18 -14.43 -9.73 11.34
C MET A 18 -15.95 -9.82 11.44
N ASP A 19 -16.52 -9.12 12.43
CA ASP A 19 -17.96 -8.98 12.58
C ASP A 19 -18.57 -8.22 11.38
N LYS A 20 -19.34 -8.93 10.55
CA LYS A 20 -19.98 -8.43 9.30
C LYS A 20 -20.71 -7.11 9.52
N THR A 21 -21.35 -6.96 10.67
CA THR A 21 -22.20 -5.81 11.01
C THR A 21 -21.43 -4.48 11.12
N SER A 22 -20.13 -4.53 11.38
CA SER A 22 -19.26 -3.35 11.47
C SER A 22 -18.83 -2.81 10.11
N PHE A 23 -18.83 -3.66 9.08
CA PHE A 23 -18.32 -3.34 7.74
C PHE A 23 -19.34 -2.56 6.92
N GLU A 24 -20.63 -2.91 7.02
CA GLU A 24 -21.70 -2.32 6.22
C GLU A 24 -22.03 -0.86 6.59
N LYS A 25 -21.87 -0.48 7.86
CA LYS A 25 -22.19 0.88 8.34
C LYS A 25 -21.19 1.97 7.93
N LYS A 26 -20.04 1.64 7.34
CA LYS A 26 -18.95 2.60 7.00
C LYS A 26 -18.55 2.60 5.52
N ILE A 27 -19.36 2.03 4.63
CA ILE A 27 -19.02 1.80 3.20
C ILE A 27 -18.76 3.09 2.39
N ASN A 28 -19.15 4.27 2.88
CA ASN A 28 -19.05 5.50 2.09
C ASN A 28 -17.64 6.13 1.99
N GLN A 29 -16.58 5.54 2.57
CA GLN A 29 -15.21 6.07 2.43
C GLN A 29 -14.18 4.95 2.21
N PRO A 30 -13.20 5.16 1.31
CA PRO A 30 -12.16 4.16 1.04
C PRO A 30 -11.36 3.87 2.32
N ILE A 31 -11.21 2.58 2.63
CA ILE A 31 -10.42 2.12 3.78
C ILE A 31 -8.95 2.51 3.60
N ILE A 32 -8.45 2.54 2.37
CA ILE A 32 -7.11 3.04 2.05
C ILE A 32 -7.24 3.98 0.86
N SER A 33 -6.80 5.21 1.01
CA SER A 33 -6.71 6.19 -0.06
C SER A 33 -5.35 6.06 -0.75
N VAL A 34 -5.34 5.99 -2.07
CA VAL A 34 -4.11 5.90 -2.87
C VAL A 34 -4.08 7.09 -3.83
N VAL A 35 -3.03 7.89 -3.73
CA VAL A 35 -2.85 9.10 -4.55
C VAL A 35 -1.52 9.02 -5.27
N ARG A 36 -1.52 9.42 -6.54
CA ARG A 36 -0.28 9.62 -7.29
C ARG A 36 0.14 11.06 -7.13
N ASP A 37 1.35 11.27 -6.64
CA ASP A 37 1.95 12.59 -6.50
C ASP A 37 3.40 12.54 -7.01
N GLN A 38 3.68 13.27 -8.08
CA GLN A 38 5.00 13.34 -8.69
C GLN A 38 5.88 14.41 -8.06
N ASN A 39 5.30 15.30 -7.25
CA ASN A 39 6.01 16.41 -6.61
C ASN A 39 6.66 16.01 -5.29
N ILE A 40 6.31 14.85 -4.74
CA ILE A 40 6.93 14.36 -3.49
C ILE A 40 8.44 14.17 -3.68
N GLU A 41 9.20 14.63 -2.69
CA GLU A 41 10.65 14.54 -2.69
C GLU A 41 11.10 13.16 -2.24
N ILE A 42 12.13 12.63 -2.90
CA ILE A 42 12.75 11.37 -2.51
C ILE A 42 13.98 11.72 -1.68
N PRO A 43 14.10 11.22 -0.44
CA PRO A 43 15.29 11.46 0.38
C PRO A 43 16.58 11.07 -0.37
N GLU A 44 17.60 11.91 -0.33
CA GLU A 44 18.83 11.71 -1.13
C GLU A 44 19.51 10.36 -0.81
N ASN A 45 19.50 9.97 0.46
CA ASN A 45 20.03 8.69 0.95
C ASN A 45 19.32 7.45 0.38
N PHE A 46 18.18 7.61 -0.29
CA PHE A 46 17.46 6.53 -0.95
C PHE A 46 17.93 6.37 -2.40
N LEU A 47 18.38 7.44 -3.05
CA LEU A 47 18.72 7.46 -4.48
C LEU A 47 19.92 6.56 -4.82
N GLU A 48 20.81 6.32 -3.85
CA GLU A 48 21.99 5.46 -4.02
C GLU A 48 21.67 3.95 -3.94
N LYS A 49 20.44 3.57 -3.56
CA LYS A 49 20.05 2.17 -3.30
C LYS A 49 19.18 1.62 -4.43
N GLU A 50 19.25 0.31 -4.69
CA GLU A 50 18.31 -0.33 -5.64
C GLU A 50 16.90 -0.45 -5.04
N SER A 51 16.82 -0.75 -3.74
CA SER A 51 15.58 -0.74 -2.98
C SER A 51 15.85 -0.36 -1.52
N HIS A 52 14.91 0.35 -0.90
CA HIS A 52 15.03 0.75 0.48
C HIS A 52 13.67 0.87 1.16
N ILE A 53 13.60 0.45 2.42
CA ILE A 53 12.40 0.58 3.25
C ILE A 53 12.83 1.21 4.57
N GLU A 54 12.13 2.27 4.96
CA GLU A 54 12.31 2.95 6.24
C GLU A 54 10.93 3.12 6.89
N SER A 55 10.87 3.05 8.23
CA SER A 55 9.63 3.24 8.98
C SER A 55 9.91 3.89 10.33
N ASP A 56 9.12 4.90 10.69
CA ASP A 56 9.14 5.56 12.00
C ASP A 56 7.85 5.28 12.81
N LEU A 57 7.14 4.20 12.45
CA LEU A 57 5.80 3.81 12.94
C LEU A 57 4.65 4.73 12.49
N LYS A 58 4.90 6.00 12.16
CA LYS A 58 3.90 6.94 11.65
C LYS A 58 3.82 6.89 10.12
N ILE A 59 4.99 6.73 9.49
CA ILE A 59 5.20 6.72 8.05
C ILE A 59 6.08 5.52 7.71
N VAL A 60 5.71 4.75 6.70
CA VAL A 60 6.58 3.81 5.99
C VAL A 60 6.95 4.41 4.66
N ARG A 61 8.24 4.53 4.38
CA ARG A 61 8.79 4.95 3.09
C ARG A 61 9.35 3.73 2.39
N ILE A 62 8.90 3.50 1.17
CA ILE A 62 9.30 2.36 0.35
C ILE A 62 9.82 2.91 -0.97
N TYR A 63 11.06 2.59 -1.29
CA TYR A 63 11.71 2.99 -2.52
C TYR A 63 12.17 1.77 -3.31
N TYR A 64 11.82 1.79 -4.59
CA TYR A 64 12.28 0.84 -5.59
C TYR A 64 12.81 1.67 -6.77
N SER A 65 14.12 1.62 -6.98
CA SER A 65 14.79 2.33 -8.07
C SER A 65 14.15 1.99 -9.41
N LYS A 66 13.88 3.01 -10.23
CA LYS A 66 13.21 2.89 -11.55
C LYS A 66 11.80 2.27 -11.51
N VAL A 67 11.20 2.17 -10.32
CA VAL A 67 9.84 1.66 -10.12
C VAL A 67 9.00 2.73 -9.43
N ALA A 68 9.15 2.92 -8.12
CA ALA A 68 8.36 3.92 -7.42
C ALA A 68 9.00 4.33 -6.10
N TYR A 69 8.68 5.53 -5.66
CA TYR A 69 8.78 5.96 -4.27
C TYR A 69 7.37 6.04 -3.68
N ILE A 70 7.20 5.49 -2.48
CA ILE A 70 5.89 5.25 -1.89
C ILE A 70 5.95 5.61 -0.42
N GLU A 71 4.99 6.42 0.03
CA GLU A 71 4.80 6.71 1.45
C GLU A 71 3.46 6.16 1.92
N VAL A 72 3.49 5.40 3.01
CA VAL A 72 2.32 4.88 3.70
C VAL A 72 2.24 5.56 5.05
N PHE A 73 1.17 6.30 5.32
CA PHE A 73 1.05 7.08 6.55
C PHE A 73 -0.39 7.12 7.06
N ASN A 74 -0.58 7.88 8.14
CA ASN A 74 -1.86 8.00 8.84
C ASN A 74 -2.39 6.62 9.26
N GLY A 75 -1.50 5.84 9.89
CA GLY A 75 -1.76 4.47 10.33
C GLY A 75 -2.16 3.54 9.17
N GLY A 76 -1.56 3.69 8.00
CA GLY A 76 -1.86 2.87 6.82
C GLY A 76 -3.14 3.22 6.07
N SER A 77 -3.76 4.36 6.35
CA SER A 77 -4.96 4.81 5.61
C SER A 77 -4.62 5.54 4.32
N ASN A 78 -3.42 6.11 4.21
CA ASN A 78 -3.03 6.91 3.06
C ASN A 78 -1.76 6.33 2.45
N ILE A 79 -1.77 6.19 1.13
CA ILE A 79 -0.63 5.81 0.32
C ILE A 79 -0.42 6.89 -0.73
N VAL A 80 0.77 7.48 -0.76
CA VAL A 80 1.19 8.42 -1.81
C VAL A 80 2.27 7.76 -2.65
N ILE A 81 2.16 7.89 -3.97
CA ILE A 81 3.02 7.21 -4.94
C ILE A 81 3.63 8.22 -5.90
N LYS A 82 4.95 8.22 -5.97
CA LYS A 82 5.73 8.79 -7.07
C LYS A 82 6.20 7.67 -7.98
N GLU A 83 5.62 7.62 -9.17
CA GLU A 83 6.00 6.64 -10.19
C GLU A 83 7.36 7.04 -10.80
N LEU A 84 8.33 6.15 -10.76
CA LEU A 84 9.66 6.31 -11.35
C LEU A 84 9.85 5.43 -12.59
N PHE A 85 8.87 4.57 -12.88
CA PHE A 85 8.92 3.65 -14.00
C PHE A 85 8.52 4.28 -15.34
N SER A 86 9.13 3.79 -16.42
CA SER A 86 8.55 3.88 -17.77
C SER A 86 7.49 2.78 -17.96
N LYS A 87 6.63 2.90 -19.00
CA LYS A 87 5.49 1.97 -19.24
C LYS A 87 5.86 0.48 -19.16
N SER A 88 7.09 0.09 -19.50
CA SER A 88 7.56 -1.30 -19.48
C SER A 88 7.62 -1.92 -18.07
N ASN A 89 7.78 -1.11 -17.03
CA ASN A 89 7.95 -1.57 -15.65
C ASN A 89 6.64 -1.55 -14.84
N LYS A 90 5.49 -1.31 -15.50
CA LYS A 90 4.17 -1.24 -14.84
C LYS A 90 3.81 -2.53 -14.10
N PHE A 91 4.12 -3.70 -14.65
CA PHE A 91 3.84 -4.99 -14.01
C PHE A 91 4.69 -5.20 -12.75
N LEU A 92 5.96 -4.80 -12.80
CA LEU A 92 6.85 -4.84 -11.65
C LEU A 92 6.33 -3.93 -10.53
N PHE A 93 5.88 -2.72 -10.88
CA PHE A 93 5.21 -1.83 -9.93
C PHE A 93 3.97 -2.49 -9.30
N LEU A 94 3.05 -3.03 -10.11
CA LEU A 94 1.82 -3.65 -9.58
C LEU A 94 2.13 -4.82 -8.64
N SER A 95 3.09 -5.67 -9.00
CA SER A 95 3.55 -6.76 -8.14
C SER A 95 4.08 -6.24 -6.81
N LYS A 96 4.96 -5.24 -6.83
CA LYS A 96 5.51 -4.63 -5.60
C LYS A 96 4.43 -3.94 -4.76
N PHE A 97 3.50 -3.27 -5.42
CA PHE A 97 2.42 -2.54 -4.77
C PHE A 97 1.46 -3.49 -4.03
N ILE A 98 1.00 -4.55 -4.70
CA ILE A 98 0.06 -5.52 -4.11
C ILE A 98 0.74 -6.36 -3.03
N ASN A 99 1.98 -6.80 -3.25
CA ASN A 99 2.64 -7.77 -2.36
C ASN A 99 3.41 -7.15 -1.19
N HIS A 100 3.74 -5.86 -1.24
CA HIS A 100 4.49 -5.21 -0.17
C HIS A 100 3.72 -4.01 0.41
N VAL A 101 3.30 -3.08 -0.44
CA VAL A 101 2.73 -1.79 0.03
C VAL A 101 1.37 -1.98 0.70
N ILE A 102 0.45 -2.69 0.05
CA ILE A 102 -0.89 -2.94 0.62
C ILE A 102 -0.81 -3.73 1.94
N PRO A 103 -0.02 -4.82 2.04
CA PRO A 103 0.20 -5.49 3.32
C PRO A 103 0.74 -4.57 4.42
N PHE A 104 1.71 -3.69 4.14
CA PHE A 104 2.21 -2.74 5.12
C PHE A 104 1.13 -1.75 5.59
N ALA A 105 0.30 -1.25 4.67
CA ALA A 105 -0.82 -0.38 5.01
C ALA A 105 -1.86 -1.09 5.89
N LEU A 106 -2.17 -2.36 5.60
CA LEU A 106 -3.08 -3.17 6.42
C LEU A 106 -2.48 -3.50 7.80
N TYR A 107 -1.17 -3.79 7.85
CA TYR A 107 -0.45 -4.01 9.10
C TYR A 107 -0.45 -2.76 9.99
N GLN A 108 -0.12 -1.58 9.44
CA GLN A 108 -0.20 -0.32 10.19
C GLN A 108 -1.62 -0.03 10.69
N LYS A 109 -2.65 -0.43 9.93
CA LYS A 109 -4.04 -0.35 10.36
C LYS A 109 -4.44 -1.33 11.45
N LYS A 110 -3.53 -2.20 11.91
CA LYS A 110 -3.82 -3.35 12.79
C LYS A 110 -4.91 -4.26 12.21
N LYS A 111 -5.10 -4.22 10.88
CA LYS A 111 -6.06 -5.06 10.14
C LYS A 111 -5.44 -6.35 9.64
N LEU A 112 -4.11 -6.46 9.69
CA LEU A 112 -3.38 -7.69 9.42
C LEU A 112 -2.39 -7.95 10.55
N LEU A 113 -2.46 -9.12 11.17
CA LEU A 113 -1.33 -9.70 11.91
C LEU A 113 -0.45 -10.40 10.88
N LEU A 114 0.76 -9.89 10.65
CA LEU A 114 1.75 -10.59 9.84
C LEU A 114 2.17 -11.85 10.60
N HIS A 115 1.65 -13.00 10.18
CA HIS A 115 2.17 -14.29 10.61
C HIS A 115 3.45 -14.53 9.81
N ALA A 116 4.61 -14.33 10.43
CA ALA A 116 5.89 -14.69 9.84
C ALA A 116 6.13 -16.18 10.06
N SER A 117 6.01 -17.00 9.01
CA SER A 117 6.67 -18.32 9.01
C SER A 117 8.07 -18.14 8.42
N GLY A 118 9.09 -18.46 9.22
CA GLY A 118 10.48 -18.52 8.78
C GLY A 118 10.80 -19.72 7.90
#